data_AF-A0A1A8CRE8-F1
#
_entry.id   AF-A0A1A8CRE8-F1
#
_cell.length_a   1.000
_cell.length_b   1.000
_cell.length_c   1.000
_cell.angle_alpha   90.00
_cell.angle_beta   90.00
_cell.angle_gamma   90.00
#
_symmetry.space_group_name_H-M   'P 1'
#
loop_
_entity.id
_entity.type
_entity.pdbx_description
1 polymer ?
#
loop_
_entity_poly.entity_id
_entity_poly.type
_entity_poly.pdbx_seq_one_letter_code
_entity_poly.pdbx_strand_id
1 'polypeptide(L)'
;MCSDLDRTPRTLLVCDRSSFLDEKNRVSPQVEKLHFNHKVSVLLPGCSVTPSNLDLVMNTFSSFYLIKKLPVHELLDPGLQGAINQGVVYGLSFGTRIDEDTCVALMPKGRLVLSLDKDSYELLGVEGKPSRFNHRTCSRFGQDYFCFLKVTKSRSILQTFITLV
;
A
#
# COMPACT_ATOMS: atom_id res chain seq x y z
N MET A 1 -8.75 -7.66 36.50
CA MET A 1 -7.42 -8.19 36.16
C MET A 1 -7.43 -8.59 34.70
N CYS A 2 -6.50 -8.07 33.90
CA CYS A 2 -6.49 -8.23 32.45
C CYS A 2 -5.82 -9.57 32.08
N SER A 3 -6.61 -10.54 31.64
CA SER A 3 -6.19 -11.90 31.26
C SER A 3 -5.56 -11.99 29.87
N ASP A 4 -5.22 -10.87 29.23
CA ASP A 4 -4.72 -10.84 27.84
C ASP A 4 -3.18 -10.90 27.72
N LEU A 5 -2.44 -10.99 28.84
CA LEU A 5 -0.96 -11.03 28.83
C LEU A 5 -0.37 -12.39 28.42
N ASP A 6 -1.16 -13.46 28.35
CA ASP A 6 -0.69 -14.82 27.96
C ASP A 6 -0.84 -15.12 26.46
N ARG A 7 -1.33 -14.17 25.65
CA ARG A 7 -1.51 -14.40 24.21
C ARG A 7 -0.25 -14.01 23.45
N THR A 8 0.48 -15.03 22.98
CA THR A 8 1.55 -14.85 22.00
C THR A 8 1.03 -14.09 20.77
N PRO A 9 1.77 -13.09 20.26
CA PRO A 9 1.40 -12.41 19.03
C PRO A 9 1.22 -13.44 17.91
N ARG A 10 0.23 -13.23 17.04
CA ARG A 10 -0.02 -14.13 15.91
C ARG A 10 1.09 -13.96 14.88
N THR A 11 2.11 -14.79 14.97
CA THR A 11 3.18 -14.87 13.98
C THR A 11 2.92 -16.07 13.08
N LEU A 12 2.60 -15.82 11.82
CA LEU A 12 2.47 -16.86 10.80
C LEU A 12 3.66 -16.76 9.86
N LEU A 13 4.47 -17.81 9.82
CA LEU A 13 5.59 -17.95 8.89
C LEU A 13 5.23 -19.03 7.88
N VAL A 14 5.31 -18.71 6.59
CA VAL A 14 5.15 -19.66 5.50
C VAL A 14 6.53 -19.91 4.89
N CYS A 15 6.96 -21.17 4.84
CA CYS A 15 8.20 -21.59 4.21
C CYS A 15 7.86 -22.51 3.04
N ASP A 16 8.01 -21.99 1.83
CA ASP A 16 7.78 -22.73 0.60
C ASP A 16 9.12 -22.99 -0.12
N ARG A 17 9.19 -24.11 -0.84
CA ARG A 17 10.32 -24.46 -1.70
C ARG A 17 9.82 -24.69 -3.11
N SER A 18 10.41 -24.00 -4.09
CA SER A 18 10.13 -24.17 -5.51
C SER A 18 11.42 -24.14 -6.33
N SER A 19 11.29 -24.39 -7.63
CA SER A 19 12.37 -24.27 -8.62
C SER A 19 11.96 -23.26 -9.69
N PHE A 20 12.90 -22.48 -10.20
CA PHE A 20 12.66 -21.60 -11.35
C PHE A 20 12.42 -22.37 -12.66
N LEU A 21 12.77 -23.66 -12.70
CA LEU A 21 12.52 -24.53 -13.86
C LEU A 21 11.13 -25.20 -13.84
N ASP A 22 10.41 -25.12 -12.72
CA ASP A 22 9.06 -25.67 -12.62
C ASP A 22 8.04 -24.70 -13.24
N GLU A 23 7.27 -25.16 -14.23
CA GLU A 23 6.21 -24.37 -14.88
C GLU A 23 5.12 -23.92 -13.90
N LYS A 24 4.95 -24.63 -12.78
CA LYS A 24 3.96 -24.27 -11.74
C LYS A 24 4.50 -23.28 -10.72
N ASN A 25 5.75 -22.82 -10.84
CA ASN A 25 6.35 -21.87 -9.93
C ASN A 25 5.54 -20.56 -9.86
N ARG A 26 5.35 -20.04 -8.64
CA ARG A 26 4.55 -18.84 -8.35
C ARG A 26 5.37 -17.67 -7.79
N VAL A 27 6.69 -17.77 -7.76
CA VAL A 27 7.57 -16.72 -7.20
C VAL A 27 7.33 -15.37 -7.87
N SER A 28 7.37 -15.27 -9.22
CA SER A 28 7.17 -13.97 -9.89
C SER A 28 5.77 -13.39 -9.64
N PRO A 29 4.66 -14.16 -9.81
CA PRO A 29 3.32 -13.68 -9.46
C PRO A 29 3.13 -13.30 -7.98
N GLN A 30 3.90 -13.90 -7.05
CA GLN A 30 3.87 -13.53 -5.64
C GLN A 30 4.57 -12.19 -5.41
N VAL A 31 5.76 -11.99 -6.00
CA VAL A 31 6.50 -10.73 -5.91
C VAL A 31 5.71 -9.58 -6.54
N GLU A 32 5.07 -9.80 -7.69
CA GLU A 32 4.25 -8.78 -8.37
C GLU A 32 3.04 -8.31 -7.55
N LYS A 33 2.53 -9.13 -6.62
CA LYS A 33 1.43 -8.74 -5.71
C LYS A 33 1.90 -7.84 -4.56
N LEU A 34 3.21 -7.79 -4.29
CA LEU A 34 3.81 -7.00 -3.23
C LEU A 34 4.16 -5.61 -3.78
N HIS A 35 3.18 -4.70 -3.73
CA HIS A 35 3.28 -3.40 -4.39
C HIS A 35 4.16 -2.37 -3.65
N PHE A 36 4.28 -2.48 -2.32
CA PHE A 36 4.98 -1.49 -1.49
C PHE A 36 6.13 -2.16 -0.76
N ASN A 37 7.35 -1.94 -1.26
CA ASN A 37 8.58 -2.51 -0.71
C ASN A 37 9.44 -1.38 -0.14
N HIS A 38 9.75 -1.44 1.16
CA HIS A 38 10.60 -0.44 1.82
C HIS A 38 12.09 -0.81 1.77
N LYS A 39 12.40 -2.10 1.83
CA LYS A 39 13.77 -2.59 1.91
C LYS A 39 13.94 -3.88 1.12
N VAL A 40 14.92 -3.89 0.24
CA VAL A 40 15.41 -5.08 -0.45
C VAL A 40 16.85 -5.30 -0.02
N SER A 41 17.20 -6.52 0.33
CA SER A 41 18.56 -6.87 0.77
C SER A 41 18.91 -8.25 0.25
N VAL A 42 20.12 -8.39 -0.29
CA VAL A 42 20.63 -9.62 -0.88
C VAL A 42 21.95 -9.95 -0.20
N LEU A 43 22.12 -11.21 0.20
CA LEU A 43 23.36 -11.72 0.78
C LEU A 43 23.95 -12.78 -0.16
N LEU A 44 25.19 -12.56 -0.58
CA LEU A 44 25.93 -13.47 -1.46
C LEU A 44 27.12 -14.08 -0.69
N PRO A 45 27.02 -15.34 -0.23
CA PRO A 45 28.10 -15.98 0.51
C PRO A 45 29.28 -16.28 -0.43
N GLY A 46 30.51 -16.15 0.10
CA GLY A 46 31.74 -16.46 -0.65
C GLY A 46 32.12 -15.44 -1.73
N CYS A 47 31.47 -14.27 -1.74
CA CYS A 47 31.72 -13.20 -2.70
C CYS A 47 32.50 -12.06 -2.03
N SER A 48 33.69 -11.74 -2.52
CA SER A 48 34.49 -10.61 -2.02
C SER A 48 34.16 -9.28 -2.70
N VAL A 49 33.60 -9.33 -3.91
CA VAL A 49 33.28 -8.14 -4.74
C VAL A 49 31.93 -8.35 -5.40
N THR A 50 31.04 -7.35 -5.31
CA THR A 50 29.72 -7.39 -5.94
C THR A 50 29.84 -7.50 -7.47
N PRO A 51 29.14 -8.45 -8.12
CA PRO A 51 29.09 -8.53 -9.58
C PRO A 51 28.56 -7.24 -10.20
N SER A 52 29.20 -6.73 -11.26
CA SER A 52 28.83 -5.45 -11.90
C SER A 52 27.37 -5.37 -12.35
N ASN A 53 26.84 -6.48 -12.88
CA ASN A 53 25.43 -6.56 -13.30
C ASN A 53 24.47 -6.36 -12.12
N LEU A 54 24.83 -6.90 -10.95
CA LEU A 54 24.01 -6.77 -9.76
C LEU A 54 24.08 -5.34 -9.21
N ASP A 55 25.28 -4.76 -9.20
CA ASP A 55 25.48 -3.38 -8.75
C ASP A 55 24.67 -2.38 -9.60
N LEU A 56 24.69 -2.55 -10.93
CA LEU A 56 23.89 -1.73 -11.84
C LEU A 56 22.38 -1.86 -11.57
N VAL A 57 21.88 -3.08 -11.37
CA VAL A 57 20.48 -3.33 -11.05
C VAL A 57 20.10 -2.67 -9.71
N MET A 58 20.93 -2.83 -8.67
CA MET A 58 20.67 -2.23 -7.35
C MET A 58 20.62 -0.69 -7.41
N ASN A 59 21.48 -0.08 -8.22
CA ASN A 59 21.52 1.37 -8.39
C ASN A 59 20.31 1.94 -9.17
N THR A 60 19.57 1.09 -9.89
CA THR A 60 18.41 1.51 -10.70
C THR A 60 17.16 1.81 -9.85
N PHE A 61 17.03 1.24 -8.64
CA PHE A 61 15.80 1.31 -7.84
C PHE A 61 15.62 2.61 -7.01
N SER A 62 16.48 3.61 -7.18
CA SER A 62 16.66 4.70 -6.21
C SER A 62 15.85 5.98 -6.47
N SER A 63 15.10 6.08 -7.58
CA SER A 63 14.33 7.29 -7.89
C SER A 63 12.90 7.22 -7.34
N PHE A 64 12.68 7.77 -6.14
CA PHE A 64 11.35 8.02 -5.60
C PHE A 64 11.15 9.50 -5.30
N TYR A 65 9.91 9.97 -5.41
CA TYR A 65 9.55 11.36 -5.14
C TYR A 65 8.78 11.47 -3.83
N LEU A 66 9.16 12.43 -3.00
CA LEU A 66 8.41 12.82 -1.81
C LEU A 66 7.70 14.15 -2.10
N ILE A 67 6.38 14.11 -2.21
CA ILE A 67 5.56 15.30 -2.41
C ILE A 67 4.93 15.67 -1.06
N LYS A 68 5.23 16.87 -0.57
CA LYS A 68 4.68 17.36 0.70
C LYS A 68 3.30 17.95 0.47
N LYS A 69 2.36 17.63 1.37
CA LYS A 69 1.00 18.20 1.39
C LYS A 69 0.25 18.05 0.04
N LEU A 70 0.43 16.93 -0.64
CA LEU A 70 -0.33 16.60 -1.85
C LEU A 70 -1.78 16.31 -1.46
N PRO A 71 -2.77 17.09 -1.91
CA PRO A 71 -4.16 16.81 -1.60
C PRO A 71 -4.66 15.59 -2.39
N VAL A 72 -5.49 14.76 -1.75
CA VAL A 72 -5.92 13.47 -2.33
C VAL A 72 -6.71 13.63 -3.63
N HIS A 73 -7.44 14.73 -3.80
CA HIS A 73 -8.21 14.98 -5.02
C HIS A 73 -7.33 15.17 -6.27
N GLU A 74 -6.07 15.62 -6.14
CA GLU A 74 -5.13 15.70 -7.27
C GLU A 74 -4.77 14.31 -7.80
N LEU A 75 -4.86 13.26 -6.97
CA LEU A 75 -4.69 11.88 -7.43
C LEU A 75 -5.85 11.40 -8.33
N LEU A 76 -6.95 12.15 -8.35
CA LEU A 76 -8.11 11.91 -9.21
C LEU A 76 -8.05 12.74 -10.50
N ASP A 77 -7.03 13.59 -10.67
CA ASP A 77 -6.91 14.47 -11.82
C ASP A 77 -6.84 13.68 -13.15
N PRO A 78 -7.58 14.08 -14.20
CA PRO A 78 -7.55 13.42 -15.50
C PRO A 78 -6.16 13.37 -16.16
N GLY A 79 -5.29 14.33 -15.88
CA GLY A 79 -3.90 14.33 -16.35
C GLY A 79 -3.11 13.17 -15.75
N LEU A 80 -3.26 12.92 -14.45
CA LEU A 80 -2.66 11.76 -13.79
C LEU A 80 -3.26 10.45 -14.33
N GLN A 81 -4.55 10.42 -14.63
CA GLN A 81 -5.17 9.27 -15.29
C GLN A 81 -4.54 8.97 -16.65
N GLY A 82 -4.14 10.00 -17.40
CA GLY A 82 -3.37 9.85 -18.65
C GLY A 82 -2.06 9.08 -18.42
N ALA A 83 -1.30 9.47 -17.40
CA ALA A 83 -0.05 8.80 -17.02
C ALA A 83 -0.28 7.36 -16.53
N ILE A 84 -1.31 7.12 -15.73
CA ILE A 84 -1.68 5.77 -15.25
C ILE A 84 -2.08 4.85 -16.42
N ASN A 85 -2.66 5.39 -17.49
CA ASN A 85 -3.01 4.59 -18.67
C ASN A 85 -1.78 4.23 -19.54
N GLN A 86 -0.70 5.01 -19.45
CA GLN A 86 0.53 4.79 -20.22
C GLN A 86 1.57 3.95 -19.47
N GLY A 87 1.44 3.80 -18.15
CA GLY A 87 2.40 3.09 -17.32
C GLY A 87 1.83 2.64 -15.98
N VAL A 88 2.70 2.50 -14.99
CA VAL A 88 2.30 2.15 -13.62
C VAL A 88 2.74 3.24 -12.67
N VAL A 89 1.79 3.78 -11.91
CA VAL A 89 2.03 4.79 -10.89
C VAL A 89 1.73 4.17 -9.53
N TYR A 90 2.63 4.40 -8.58
CA TYR A 90 2.50 4.00 -7.19
C TYR A 90 2.51 5.25 -6.32
N GLY A 91 1.75 5.21 -5.23
CA GLY A 91 1.77 6.27 -4.23
C GLY A 91 1.43 5.70 -2.87
N LEU A 92 2.08 6.21 -1.84
CA LEU A 92 1.82 5.82 -0.45
C LEU A 92 1.99 7.05 0.44
N SER A 93 1.06 7.25 1.37
CA SER A 93 1.19 8.26 2.40
C SER A 93 2.45 8.01 3.23
N PHE A 94 3.26 9.05 3.42
CA PHE A 94 4.53 8.96 4.12
C PHE A 94 4.41 9.50 5.54
N GLY A 95 4.94 8.77 6.52
CA GLY A 95 4.95 9.18 7.92
C GLY A 95 3.60 9.06 8.64
N THR A 96 2.62 8.39 8.05
CA THR A 96 1.32 8.10 8.67
C THR A 96 1.28 6.65 9.17
N ARG A 97 0.69 6.45 10.35
CA ARG A 97 0.53 5.15 10.99
C ARG A 97 -0.89 4.65 10.73
N ILE A 98 -1.01 3.44 10.20
CA ILE A 98 -2.31 2.89 9.78
C ILE A 98 -3.32 2.74 10.93
N ASP A 99 -2.86 2.70 12.18
CA ASP A 99 -3.68 2.52 13.38
C ASP A 99 -4.13 3.84 14.02
N GLU A 100 -3.50 4.95 13.63
CA GLU A 100 -3.69 6.26 14.28
C GLU A 100 -4.13 7.33 13.28
N ASP A 101 -3.68 7.22 12.03
CA ASP A 101 -3.81 8.26 11.01
C ASP A 101 -4.60 7.76 9.80
N THR A 102 -5.14 8.71 9.05
CA THR A 102 -5.62 8.45 7.69
C THR A 102 -4.45 8.10 6.76
N CYS A 103 -4.51 6.94 6.11
CA CYS A 103 -3.52 6.48 5.14
C CYS A 103 -4.10 6.41 3.73
N VAL A 104 -3.26 6.73 2.74
CA VAL A 104 -3.65 6.75 1.33
C VAL A 104 -2.64 5.94 0.53
N ALA A 105 -3.14 5.05 -0.33
CA ALA A 105 -2.31 4.25 -1.22
C ALA A 105 -2.87 4.26 -2.64
N LEU A 106 -2.04 4.66 -3.61
CA LEU A 106 -2.33 4.50 -5.03
C LEU A 106 -1.68 3.21 -5.51
N MET A 107 -2.51 2.22 -5.79
CA MET A 107 -2.11 0.93 -6.33
C MET A 107 -2.07 0.96 -7.87
N PRO A 108 -1.36 -0.02 -8.48
CA PRO A 108 -1.40 -0.21 -9.93
C PRO A 108 -2.82 -0.27 -10.50
N LYS A 109 -2.95 0.16 -11.75
CA LYS A 109 -4.23 0.25 -12.49
C LYS A 109 -5.19 1.32 -11.95
N GLY A 110 -4.67 2.35 -11.28
CA GLY A 110 -5.44 3.50 -10.82
C GLY A 110 -6.42 3.17 -9.70
N ARG A 111 -6.09 2.20 -8.83
CA ARG A 111 -6.90 1.92 -7.65
C ARG A 111 -6.39 2.76 -6.48
N LEU A 112 -7.22 3.67 -6.00
CA LEU A 112 -6.95 4.47 -4.82
C LEU A 112 -7.57 3.79 -3.60
N VAL A 113 -6.76 3.49 -2.60
CA VAL A 113 -7.17 2.85 -1.35
C VAL A 113 -7.00 3.88 -0.24
N LEU A 114 -8.07 4.11 0.52
CA LEU A 114 -8.07 4.97 1.69
C LEU A 114 -8.30 4.12 2.93
N SER A 115 -7.44 4.29 3.93
CA SER A 115 -7.67 3.84 5.30
C SER A 115 -8.06 5.08 6.08
N LEU A 116 -9.32 5.15 6.52
CA LEU A 116 -9.90 6.33 7.15
C LEU A 116 -10.33 6.00 8.57
N ASP A 117 -10.18 6.97 9.47
CA ASP A 117 -10.88 6.93 10.74
C ASP A 117 -12.40 7.06 10.53
N LYS A 118 -13.16 6.84 11.60
CA LYS A 118 -14.63 6.86 11.55
C LYS A 118 -15.17 8.23 11.11
N ASP A 119 -14.66 9.31 11.67
CA ASP A 119 -15.19 10.65 11.45
C ASP A 119 -14.96 11.10 10.00
N SER A 120 -13.76 10.83 9.47
CA SER A 120 -13.37 11.09 8.10
C SER A 120 -14.16 10.23 7.11
N TYR A 121 -14.41 8.96 7.43
CA TYR A 121 -15.24 8.07 6.61
C TYR A 121 -16.69 8.56 6.49
N GLU A 122 -17.30 8.90 7.62
CA GLU A 122 -18.68 9.41 7.66
C GLU A 122 -18.79 10.77 6.96
N LEU A 123 -17.80 11.64 7.11
CA LEU A 123 -17.74 12.94 6.44
C LEU A 123 -17.58 12.80 4.92
N LEU A 124 -16.72 11.90 4.46
CA LEU A 124 -16.47 11.67 3.04
C LEU A 124 -17.66 11.00 2.33
N GLY A 125 -18.48 10.24 3.06
CA GLY A 125 -19.69 9.60 2.52
C GLY A 125 -19.40 8.59 1.41
N VAL A 126 -18.18 8.06 1.35
CA VAL A 126 -17.75 7.09 0.34
C VAL A 126 -18.13 5.67 0.73
N GLU A 127 -18.43 4.81 -0.25
CA GLU A 127 -18.69 3.40 0.02
C GLU A 127 -17.39 2.68 0.44
N GLY A 128 -17.42 2.03 1.61
CA GLY A 128 -16.28 1.31 2.15
C GLY A 128 -16.71 0.11 2.99
N LYS A 129 -15.70 -0.54 3.59
CA LYS A 129 -15.90 -1.66 4.51
C LYS A 129 -15.16 -1.37 5.82
N PRO A 130 -15.73 -1.76 6.97
CA PRO A 130 -14.96 -1.74 8.22
C PRO A 130 -13.70 -2.59 8.06
N SER A 131 -12.56 -1.99 8.32
CA SER A 131 -11.31 -2.71 8.53
C SER A 131 -11.30 -3.30 9.95
N ARG A 132 -10.54 -4.37 10.12
CA ARG A 132 -10.35 -5.00 11.42
C ARG A 132 -8.88 -4.97 11.77
N PHE A 133 -8.40 -3.82 12.25
CA PHE A 133 -7.07 -3.75 12.87
C PHE A 133 -7.09 -3.87 14.41
N ASN A 134 -8.27 -3.76 15.03
CA ASN A 134 -8.38 -3.87 16.48
C ASN A 134 -8.56 -5.30 17.00
N HIS A 135 -7.44 -5.93 17.40
CA HIS A 135 -7.47 -6.93 18.48
C HIS A 135 -7.43 -6.19 19.82
N ARG A 136 -8.57 -6.13 20.49
CA ARG A 136 -8.74 -5.96 21.95
C ARG A 136 -7.62 -5.21 22.70
N THR A 137 -7.85 -3.93 22.99
CA THR A 137 -7.62 -3.40 24.33
C THR A 137 -8.64 -2.30 24.63
N CYS A 138 -9.26 -2.41 25.80
CA CYS A 138 -10.21 -1.47 26.37
C CYS A 138 -9.48 -0.14 26.67
N SER A 139 -9.46 0.82 25.73
CA SER A 139 -9.30 2.26 26.03
C SER A 139 -9.38 3.22 24.83
N ARG A 140 -9.64 2.79 23.60
CA ARG A 140 -10.16 3.65 22.51
C ARG A 140 -10.77 2.79 21.41
N PHE A 141 -12.02 3.05 21.07
CA PHE A 141 -12.75 2.36 20.01
C PHE A 141 -12.55 3.13 18.70
N GLY A 142 -11.84 2.55 17.75
CA GLY A 142 -11.83 3.00 16.35
C GLY A 142 -12.07 1.80 15.45
N GLN A 143 -13.14 1.81 14.65
CA GLN A 143 -13.17 0.97 13.46
C GLN A 143 -12.53 1.82 12.38
N ASP A 144 -11.36 1.46 11.88
CA ASP A 144 -10.84 2.12 10.68
C ASP A 144 -11.60 1.54 9.49
N TYR A 145 -11.90 2.33 8.48
CA TYR A 145 -12.64 1.90 7.30
C TYR A 145 -11.70 1.85 6.10
N PHE A 146 -11.71 0.72 5.38
CA PHE A 146 -11.06 0.61 4.08
C PHE A 146 -12.04 0.99 2.98
N CYS A 147 -11.74 2.07 2.27
CA CYS A 147 -12.44 2.47 1.06
C CYS A 147 -11.58 2.14 -0.16
N PHE A 148 -12.17 1.44 -1.12
CA PHE A 148 -11.54 1.15 -2.39
C PHE A 148 -12.18 2.04 -3.45
N LEU A 149 -11.56 3.19 -3.73
CA LEU A 149 -11.94 4.04 -4.84
C LEU A 149 -11.23 3.56 -6.09
N LYS A 150 -11.96 2.89 -6.98
CA LYS A 150 -11.43 2.58 -8.30
C LYS A 150 -11.50 3.87 -9.14
N VAL A 151 -10.35 4.41 -9.52
CA VAL A 151 -10.34 5.55 -10.43
C VAL A 151 -10.59 5.00 -11.84
N THR A 152 -11.87 4.90 -12.19
CA THR A 152 -12.31 4.52 -13.54
C THR A 152 -12.60 5.77 -14.35
N LYS A 153 -12.13 5.79 -15.59
CA LYS A 153 -12.54 6.72 -16.64
C LYS A 153 -14.04 6.52 -16.93
N SER A 154 -14.90 7.15 -16.14
CA SER A 154 -16.31 7.30 -16.50
C SER A 154 -16.50 8.68 -17.14
N ARG A 155 -17.00 8.72 -18.37
CA ARG A 155 -17.32 9.96 -19.11
C ARG A 155 -18.51 10.72 -18.52
N SER A 156 -19.00 10.31 -17.38
CA SER A 156 -20.20 10.83 -16.77
C SER A 156 -20.15 10.46 -15.29
N ILE A 157 -20.26 11.49 -14.45
CA ILE A 157 -20.67 11.50 -13.04
C ILE A 157 -19.68 12.26 -12.13
N LEU A 158 -20.08 13.52 -11.91
CA LEU A 158 -20.07 14.28 -10.67
C LEU A 158 -18.75 14.40 -9.87
N GLN A 159 -18.07 15.53 -10.11
CA GLN A 159 -18.00 16.64 -9.15
C GLN A 159 -18.15 16.24 -7.67
N THR A 160 -17.09 15.68 -7.08
CA THR A 160 -16.96 15.57 -5.63
C THR A 160 -15.74 16.39 -5.24
N PHE A 161 -15.97 17.63 -4.80
CA PHE A 161 -14.94 18.49 -4.23
C PHE A 161 -14.56 17.94 -2.85
N ILE A 162 -13.49 17.16 -2.78
CA ILE A 162 -12.89 16.76 -1.49
C ILE A 162 -11.79 17.77 -1.18
N THR A 163 -12.17 18.84 -0.46
CA THR A 163 -11.21 19.70 0.23
C THR A 163 -10.89 19.02 1.56
N LEU A 164 -9.77 18.33 1.64
CA LEU A 164 -9.19 17.90 2.91
C LEU A 164 -8.43 19.11 3.48
N VAL A 165 -8.94 19.65 4.59
CA VAL A 165 -8.23 20.63 5.44
C VAL A 165 -7.22 19.89 6.30
#